data_AF-A0A968Q8G1-F1
#
_entry.id   AF-A0A968Q8G1-F1
#
_cell.length_a   1.000
_cell.length_b   1.000
_cell.length_c   1.000
_cell.angle_alpha   90.00
_cell.angle_beta   90.00
_cell.angle_gamma   90.00
#
_symmetry.space_group_name_H-M   'P 1'
#
loop_
_entity.id
_entity.type
_entity.pdbx_description
1 polymer ?
#
loop_
_entity_poly.entity_id
_entity_poly.type
_entity_poly.pdbx_seq_one_letter_code
_entity_poly.pdbx_strand_id
1 'polypeptide(L)'
;MGRRFSKLPVVLALVTTLGLAIWAGLGGIPALSTAPAPPRLVPAILNGNPVNVLYITRSQDTVLVRCYPGFEPSLAVRPMGGDAGQQEGVLTCVNPQ
;
A
#
# COMPACT_ATOMS: atom_id res chain seq x y z
N MET A 1 -2.36 9.70 70.37
CA MET A 1 -3.42 9.22 69.46
C MET A 1 -3.02 9.58 68.03
N GLY A 2 -2.29 8.72 67.31
CA GLY A 2 -1.74 9.03 65.99
C GLY A 2 -2.20 8.01 64.95
N ARG A 3 -3.25 8.33 64.19
CA ARG A 3 -3.74 7.48 63.09
C ARG A 3 -2.86 7.73 61.86
N ARG A 4 -1.94 6.80 61.56
CA ARG A 4 -1.20 6.78 60.29
C ARG A 4 -2.17 6.42 59.17
N PHE A 5 -2.56 7.40 58.37
CA PHE A 5 -3.35 7.18 57.16
C PHE A 5 -2.51 6.41 56.12
N SER A 6 -2.91 5.17 55.85
CA SER A 6 -2.29 4.33 54.83
C SER A 6 -2.58 4.93 53.45
N LYS A 7 -1.55 5.40 52.75
CA LYS A 7 -1.62 5.98 51.39
C LYS A 7 -1.83 4.93 50.29
N LEU A 8 -1.83 3.65 50.65
CA LEU A 8 -1.89 2.49 49.76
C LEU A 8 -3.11 2.45 48.82
N PRO A 9 -4.35 2.77 49.24
CA PRO A 9 -5.51 2.67 48.34
C PRO A 9 -5.54 3.79 47.29
N VAL A 10 -4.95 4.95 47.60
CA VAL A 10 -4.89 6.10 46.67
C VAL A 10 -3.91 5.83 45.53
N VAL A 11 -2.75 5.22 45.84
CA VAL A 11 -1.75 4.86 44.83
C VAL A 11 -2.28 3.76 43.91
N LEU A 12 -2.98 2.77 44.45
CA LEU A 12 -3.53 1.66 43.66
C LEU A 12 -4.59 2.13 42.65
N ALA A 13 -5.46 3.06 43.05
CA ALA A 13 -6.47 3.65 42.17
C ALA A 13 -5.89 4.52 41.04
N LEU A 14 -4.75 5.18 41.28
CA LEU A 14 -4.08 5.99 40.26
C LEU A 14 -3.39 5.12 39.20
N VAL A 15 -2.79 4.00 39.61
CA VAL A 15 -2.09 3.09 38.69
C VAL A 15 -3.06 2.35 37.78
N THR A 16 -4.22 1.93 38.30
CA THR A 16 -5.24 1.25 37.49
C THR A 16 -5.89 2.17 36.46
N THR A 17 -6.16 3.42 36.82
CA THR A 17 -6.75 4.41 35.90
C THR A 17 -5.78 4.86 34.81
N LEU A 18 -4.49 5.06 35.13
CA LEU A 18 -3.47 5.34 34.10
C LEU A 18 -3.24 4.15 33.16
N GLY A 19 -3.19 2.91 33.70
CA GLY A 19 -2.97 1.72 32.89
C GLY A 19 -4.07 1.47 31.84
N LEU A 20 -5.33 1.72 32.20
CA LEU A 20 -6.48 1.61 31.30
C LEU A 20 -6.49 2.70 30.20
N ALA A 21 -6.09 3.93 30.53
CA ALA A 21 -6.02 5.01 29.56
C ALA A 21 -4.93 4.78 28.49
N ILE A 22 -3.81 4.16 28.88
CA ILE A 22 -2.70 3.86 27.96
C ILE A 22 -3.08 2.71 27.00
N TRP A 23 -3.83 1.71 27.45
CA TRP A 23 -4.32 0.64 26.56
C TRP A 23 -5.36 1.12 25.55
N ALA A 24 -6.24 2.05 25.93
CA ALA A 24 -7.27 2.58 25.03
C ALA A 24 -6.73 3.57 23.98
N GLY A 25 -5.56 4.18 24.21
CA GLY A 25 -5.02 5.26 23.37
C GLY A 25 -4.14 4.84 22.20
N LEU A 26 -3.69 3.58 22.13
CA LEU A 26 -2.67 3.12 21.15
C LEU A 26 -3.24 2.32 19.96
N GLY A 27 -4.56 2.21 19.83
CA GLY A 27 -5.21 1.27 18.92
C GLY A 27 -5.54 1.75 17.49
N GLY A 28 -5.03 2.89 17.03
CA GLY A 28 -5.47 3.43 15.74
C GLY A 28 -4.39 4.22 15.02
N ILE A 29 -3.47 3.54 14.35
CA ILE A 29 -2.75 4.15 13.22
C ILE A 29 -3.82 4.48 12.19
N PRO A 30 -4.03 5.74 11.80
CA PRO A 30 -4.98 6.04 10.73
C PRO A 30 -4.45 5.34 9.47
N ALA A 31 -5.15 4.29 9.05
CA ALA A 31 -4.99 3.77 7.71
C ALA A 31 -5.42 4.91 6.79
N LEU A 32 -4.45 5.63 6.24
CA LEU A 32 -4.68 6.62 5.21
C LEU A 32 -5.32 5.88 4.05
N SER A 33 -6.65 5.95 3.96
CA SER A 33 -7.40 5.50 2.80
C SER A 33 -7.05 6.47 1.69
N THR A 34 -5.91 6.25 1.05
CA THR A 34 -5.59 6.89 -0.21
C THR A 34 -6.67 6.43 -1.17
N ALA A 35 -7.66 7.30 -1.40
CA ALA A 35 -8.74 7.04 -2.32
C ALA A 35 -8.12 6.54 -3.64
N PRO A 36 -8.62 5.44 -4.21
CA PRO A 36 -7.96 4.86 -5.36
C PRO A 36 -7.95 5.85 -6.53
N ALA A 37 -6.76 6.16 -7.02
CA ALA A 37 -6.54 7.15 -8.06
C ALA A 37 -6.89 6.57 -9.45
N PRO A 38 -7.38 7.40 -10.40
CA PRO A 38 -7.56 6.96 -11.77
C PRO A 38 -6.22 6.51 -12.39
N PRO A 39 -6.23 5.58 -13.36
CA PRO A 39 -5.03 5.17 -14.05
C PRO A 39 -4.29 6.34 -14.68
N ARG A 40 -2.96 6.34 -14.57
CA ARG A 40 -2.10 7.41 -15.10
C ARG A 40 -0.96 6.84 -15.92
N LEU A 41 -0.75 7.40 -17.10
CA LEU A 41 0.36 7.07 -17.99
C LEU A 41 1.49 8.07 -17.78
N VAL A 42 2.70 7.59 -17.53
CA VAL A 42 3.86 8.43 -17.23
C VAL A 42 5.05 7.98 -18.08
N PRO A 43 5.76 8.89 -18.76
CA PRO A 43 7.02 8.57 -19.43
C PRO A 43 8.09 8.14 -18.42
N ALA A 44 8.85 7.09 -18.73
CA ALA A 44 9.96 6.61 -17.92
C ALA A 44 11.08 6.05 -18.79
N ILE A 45 12.21 5.69 -18.17
CA ILE A 45 13.32 4.99 -18.82
C ILE A 45 13.52 3.66 -18.10
N LEU A 46 13.37 2.54 -18.81
CA LEU A 46 13.59 1.19 -18.29
C LEU A 46 14.75 0.55 -19.04
N ASN A 47 15.82 0.19 -18.32
CA ASN A 47 17.04 -0.38 -18.92
C ASN A 47 17.62 0.47 -20.07
N GLY A 48 17.56 1.80 -19.95
CA GLY A 48 18.03 2.72 -20.98
C GLY A 48 17.05 2.98 -22.14
N ASN A 49 15.91 2.28 -22.18
CA ASN A 49 14.91 2.46 -23.22
C ASN A 49 13.75 3.33 -22.72
N PRO A 50 13.30 4.33 -23.50
CA PRO A 50 12.12 5.11 -23.17
C PRO A 50 10.87 4.22 -23.22
N VAL A 51 10.05 4.28 -22.17
CA VAL A 51 8.80 3.53 -22.03
C VAL A 51 7.70 4.43 -21.47
N ASN A 52 6.44 3.99 -21.59
CA ASN A 52 5.31 4.59 -20.90
C ASN A 52 4.81 3.62 -19.83
N VAL A 53 4.82 4.04 -18.58
CA VAL A 53 4.37 3.24 -17.43
C VAL A 53 2.93 3.63 -17.11
N LEU A 54 2.03 2.66 -17.15
CA LEU A 54 0.64 2.82 -16.74
C LEU A 54 0.49 2.37 -15.28
N TYR A 55 0.25 3.32 -14.37
CA TYR A 55 -0.05 3.00 -12.98
C TYR A 55 -1.54 2.77 -12.81
N ILE A 56 -1.91 1.62 -12.27
CA ILE A 56 -3.28 1.23 -11.96
C ILE A 56 -3.35 0.96 -10.46
N THR A 57 -4.27 1.63 -9.76
CA THR A 57 -4.36 1.53 -8.29
C THR A 57 -5.61 0.80 -7.80
N ARG A 58 -6.54 0.46 -8.70
CA ARG A 58 -7.77 -0.28 -8.40
C ARG A 58 -7.76 -1.64 -9.07
N SER A 59 -8.19 -2.67 -8.34
CA SER A 59 -8.35 -4.04 -8.86
C SER A 59 -9.44 -4.19 -9.92
N GLN A 60 -10.33 -3.21 -10.05
CA GLN A 60 -11.47 -3.21 -10.98
C GLN A 60 -11.28 -2.32 -12.21
N ASP A 61 -10.09 -1.73 -12.38
CA ASP A 61 -9.78 -0.98 -13.59
C ASP A 61 -9.48 -1.95 -14.75
N THR A 62 -10.08 -1.68 -15.91
CA THR A 62 -9.85 -2.44 -17.15
C THR A 62 -9.10 -1.56 -18.14
N VAL A 63 -8.04 -2.09 -18.74
CA VAL A 63 -7.25 -1.40 -19.76
C VAL A 63 -7.43 -2.08 -21.10
N LEU A 64 -7.94 -1.33 -22.07
CA LEU A 64 -8.01 -1.76 -23.46
C LEU A 64 -6.68 -1.44 -24.16
N VAL A 65 -5.98 -2.46 -24.64
CA VAL A 65 -4.81 -2.29 -25.50
C VAL A 65 -5.11 -2.77 -26.91
N ARG A 66 -4.72 -1.98 -27.91
CA ARG A 66 -4.90 -2.30 -29.32
C ARG A 66 -3.54 -2.31 -30.00
N CYS A 67 -3.13 -3.48 -30.46
CA CYS A 67 -1.99 -3.61 -31.36
C CYS A 67 -2.45 -3.32 -32.80
N TYR A 68 -1.53 -2.84 -33.64
CA TYR A 68 -1.78 -2.67 -35.07
C TYR A 68 -2.02 -4.03 -35.75
N PRO A 69 -2.68 -4.05 -36.93
CA PRO A 69 -2.89 -5.28 -37.68
C PRO A 69 -1.60 -6.08 -37.88
N GLY A 70 -1.67 -7.40 -37.68
CA GLY A 70 -0.53 -8.31 -37.74
C GLY A 70 0.25 -8.46 -36.43
N PHE A 71 -0.14 -7.77 -35.37
CA PHE A 71 0.46 -7.90 -34.03
C PHE A 71 -0.57 -8.29 -32.98
N GLU A 72 -0.13 -9.06 -31.99
CA GLU A 72 -0.93 -9.47 -30.84
C GLU A 72 -0.34 -8.93 -29.53
N PRO A 73 -1.18 -8.53 -28.56
CA PRO A 73 -0.71 -8.10 -27.26
C PRO A 73 -0.18 -9.30 -26.47
N SER A 74 1.03 -9.18 -25.94
CA SER A 74 1.67 -10.14 -25.06
C SER A 74 2.03 -9.49 -23.73
N LEU A 75 1.75 -10.19 -22.62
CA LEU A 75 1.99 -9.72 -21.26
C LEU A 75 3.03 -10.60 -20.56
N ALA A 76 4.12 -9.99 -20.11
CA ALA A 76 5.11 -10.64 -19.26
C ALA A 76 5.10 -10.01 -17.86
N VAL A 77 4.69 -10.80 -16.85
CA VAL A 77 4.66 -10.38 -15.44
C VAL A 77 6.01 -10.63 -14.77
N ARG A 78 6.48 -9.68 -13.97
CA ARG A 78 7.73 -9.76 -13.22
C ARG A 78 7.63 -9.03 -11.88
N PRO A 79 8.57 -9.26 -10.93
CA PRO A 79 8.70 -8.43 -9.74
C PRO A 79 9.00 -6.97 -10.11
N MET A 80 8.28 -6.03 -9.51
CA MET A 80 8.48 -4.60 -9.73
C MET A 80 9.83 -4.18 -9.13
N GLY A 81 10.76 -3.74 -9.96
CA GLY A 81 12.10 -3.33 -9.48
C GLY A 81 12.87 -4.40 -8.70
N GLY A 82 12.53 -5.68 -8.85
CA GLY A 82 13.12 -6.79 -8.08
C GLY A 82 12.48 -7.05 -6.71
N ASP A 83 11.46 -6.31 -6.30
CA ASP A 83 10.69 -6.56 -5.07
C ASP A 83 9.65 -7.66 -5.31
N ALA A 84 9.77 -8.79 -4.60
CA ALA A 84 8.85 -9.92 -4.73
C ALA A 84 7.42 -9.63 -4.20
N GLY A 85 7.24 -8.60 -3.37
CA GLY A 85 5.94 -8.20 -2.83
C GLY A 85 5.09 -7.38 -3.80
N GLN A 86 5.68 -6.90 -4.91
CA GLN A 86 5.03 -6.06 -5.90
C GLN A 86 5.24 -6.62 -7.30
N GLN A 87 4.19 -6.69 -8.11
CA GLN A 87 4.28 -7.20 -9.47
C GLN A 87 4.07 -6.07 -10.49
N GLU A 88 4.79 -6.15 -11.60
CA GLU A 88 4.59 -5.30 -12.78
C GLU A 88 4.42 -6.18 -14.02
N GLY A 89 3.69 -5.67 -15.01
CA GLY A 89 3.50 -6.33 -16.29
C GLY A 89 4.09 -5.48 -17.42
N VAL A 90 4.94 -6.07 -18.24
CA VAL A 90 5.38 -5.44 -19.50
C VAL A 90 4.46 -5.95 -20.60
N LEU A 91 3.71 -5.03 -21.20
CA LEU A 91 2.84 -5.35 -22.32
C LEU A 91 3.46 -4.86 -23.62
N THR A 92 3.63 -5.78 -24.57
CA THR A 92 4.23 -5.54 -25.88
C THR A 92 3.34 -6.08 -26.99
N CYS A 93 3.34 -5.42 -28.14
CA CYS A 93 2.75 -5.97 -29.35
C CYS A 93 3.80 -6.81 -30.07
N VAL A 94 3.58 -8.12 -30.16
CA VAL A 94 4.49 -9.07 -30.82
C VAL A 94 3.90 -9.50 -32.15
N ASN A 95 4.76 -9.76 -33.15
CA ASN A 95 4.32 -10.43 -34.36
C ASN A 95 4.39 -11.94 -34.11
N PRO A 96 3.27 -12.69 -34.19
CA PRO A 96 3.27 -14.13 -33.96
C PRO A 96 3.84 -14.95 -35.14
N GLN A 97 4.15 -14.31 -36.28
CA GLN A 97 4.66 -14.95 -37.50
C GLN A 97 6.19 -15.14 -37.49
#